data_AF-A0A842NG99-F1
#
_entry.id   AF-A0A842NG99-F1
#
_cell.length_a   1.000
_cell.length_b   1.000
_cell.length_c   1.000
_cell.angle_alpha   90.00
_cell.angle_beta   90.00
_cell.angle_gamma   90.00
#
_symmetry.space_group_name_H-M   'P 1'
#
loop_
_entity.id
_entity.type
_entity.pdbx_description
1 polymer ?
#
loop_
_entity_poly.entity_id
_entity_poly.type
_entity_poly.pdbx_seq_one_letter_code
_entity_poly.pdbx_strand_id
1 'polypeptide(L)'
;MNSKIKKVKARQILDSRGNPTVEVDIITDYGLSRAAVPSGASTGIYEANELRDNNNKKYLGKGVLKAVANVNQILAKKLKGKDCTKQRELDNLMLKLDNTPNKSKLGANAILAVSMAVCRAGASAKKQPLYRYISHLAKNKKPLMPIPSFNVINGGVHAGNKLDFQEFMILPTGAKNFSHALQIGAEVYHHLKQAIKKKYGQDAVNVGDEGGFAPPVQKVEEALNILTKAVKAAGHTNKVKFGMDAAASEFYNKKNKTYLLEGKKITAQQLMKKYLNMVKKYPIITIEDPFDQEDFESFAEFHKKAKKLQIVGDDLLVTNIKRVEKALEYNACNALLLKVNQIGSITEALDAANLSLKNDWNIMVSHRSGETEDSFIADLVVGLGNGQIKSGAPCRSERLAKYNQLLRIEEELGKKAKYAKFKVKC
;
A
#
# COMPACT_ATOMS: atom_id res chain seq x y z
N MET A 1 18.57 -30.55 -5.46
CA MET A 1 17.24 -30.01 -5.78
C MET A 1 17.40 -28.89 -6.79
N ASN A 2 16.64 -28.93 -7.88
CA ASN A 2 16.69 -27.99 -8.98
C ASN A 2 15.70 -26.83 -8.73
N SER A 3 16.11 -25.59 -9.03
CA SER A 3 15.26 -24.40 -8.95
C SER A 3 14.28 -24.27 -10.13
N LYS A 4 14.25 -25.25 -11.04
CA LYS A 4 13.32 -25.25 -12.18
C LYS A 4 11.86 -25.38 -11.73
N ILE A 5 11.00 -24.56 -12.32
CA ILE A 5 9.54 -24.59 -12.15
C ILE A 5 9.00 -25.89 -12.76
N LYS A 6 8.37 -26.74 -11.95
CA LYS A 6 7.72 -27.98 -12.39
C LYS A 6 6.27 -27.76 -12.81
N LYS A 7 5.54 -26.96 -12.04
CA LYS A 7 4.11 -26.69 -12.25
C LYS A 7 3.77 -25.28 -11.81
N VAL A 8 2.84 -24.68 -12.56
CA VAL A 8 2.18 -23.42 -12.22
C VAL A 8 0.69 -23.70 -12.21
N LYS A 9 -0.03 -23.27 -11.17
CA LYS A 9 -1.48 -23.45 -11.08
C LYS A 9 -2.11 -22.21 -10.44
N ALA A 10 -3.05 -21.59 -11.14
CA ALA A 10 -3.89 -20.54 -10.61
C ALA A 10 -5.27 -21.04 -10.21
N ARG A 11 -5.89 -20.32 -9.28
CA ARG A 11 -7.29 -20.45 -8.87
C ARG A 11 -7.88 -19.09 -8.52
N GLN A 12 -9.20 -19.05 -8.46
CA GLN A 12 -9.96 -17.92 -7.93
C GLN A 12 -10.18 -18.14 -6.43
N ILE A 13 -9.88 -17.13 -5.62
CA ILE A 13 -10.21 -17.05 -4.18
C ILE A 13 -11.03 -15.77 -3.93
N LEU A 14 -11.35 -15.45 -2.67
CA LEU A 14 -12.01 -14.20 -2.29
C LEU A 14 -11.06 -13.28 -1.51
N ASP A 15 -11.13 -11.98 -1.78
CA ASP A 15 -10.45 -10.94 -1.01
C ASP A 15 -11.20 -10.61 0.30
N SER A 16 -10.65 -9.69 1.08
CA SER A 16 -11.19 -9.22 2.37
C SER A 16 -12.56 -8.55 2.28
N ARG A 17 -13.03 -8.22 1.08
CA ARG A 17 -14.34 -7.63 0.78
C ARG A 17 -15.29 -8.65 0.15
N GLY A 18 -14.88 -9.91 0.03
CA GLY A 18 -15.66 -10.98 -0.60
C GLY A 18 -15.69 -10.92 -2.13
N ASN A 19 -14.84 -10.12 -2.76
CA ASN A 19 -14.74 -10.09 -4.22
C ASN A 19 -13.73 -11.14 -4.70
N PRO A 20 -13.91 -11.75 -5.88
CA PRO A 20 -12.94 -12.67 -6.43
C PRO A 20 -11.55 -12.06 -6.64
N THR A 21 -10.48 -12.83 -6.42
CA THR A 21 -9.11 -12.48 -6.82
C THR A 21 -8.29 -13.71 -7.22
N VAL A 22 -7.10 -13.51 -7.76
CA VAL A 22 -6.21 -14.55 -8.30
C VAL A 22 -5.21 -15.01 -7.23
N GLU A 23 -5.10 -16.33 -7.06
CA GLU A 23 -4.03 -16.98 -6.31
C GLU A 23 -3.26 -17.95 -7.22
N VAL A 24 -1.94 -18.00 -7.09
CA VAL A 24 -1.05 -18.86 -7.87
C VAL A 24 -0.16 -19.70 -6.97
N ASP A 25 -0.03 -20.98 -7.31
CA ASP A 25 0.98 -21.89 -6.80
C ASP A 25 2.07 -22.13 -7.85
N ILE A 26 3.34 -21.98 -7.43
CA ILE A 26 4.54 -22.42 -8.14
C ILE A 26 5.13 -23.61 -7.40
N ILE A 27 5.31 -24.73 -8.10
CA ILE A 27 5.90 -25.95 -7.52
C ILE A 27 7.29 -26.18 -8.11
N THR A 28 8.28 -26.39 -7.24
CA THR A 28 9.67 -26.75 -7.58
C THR A 28 10.09 -27.99 -6.79
N ASP A 29 11.37 -28.39 -6.88
CA ASP A 29 11.92 -29.41 -5.97
C ASP A 29 11.95 -28.96 -4.50
N TYR A 30 11.87 -27.65 -4.25
CA TYR A 30 11.86 -27.06 -2.91
C TYR A 30 10.44 -26.95 -2.31
N GLY A 31 9.44 -27.49 -2.99
CA GLY A 31 8.04 -27.48 -2.56
C GLY A 31 7.17 -26.45 -3.27
N LEU A 32 6.05 -26.12 -2.62
CA LEU A 32 5.02 -25.23 -3.13
C LEU A 32 5.23 -23.81 -2.59
N SER A 33 5.23 -22.82 -3.47
CA SER A 33 5.22 -21.40 -3.14
C SER A 33 3.93 -20.77 -3.67
N ARG A 34 3.17 -20.13 -2.79
CA ARG A 34 1.85 -19.57 -3.08
C ARG A 34 1.87 -18.05 -2.96
N ALA A 35 1.13 -17.37 -3.84
CA ALA A 35 0.87 -15.95 -3.70
C ALA A 35 -0.54 -15.58 -4.16
N ALA A 36 -1.16 -14.64 -3.45
CA ALA A 36 -2.47 -14.09 -3.76
C ALA A 36 -2.39 -12.57 -3.98
N VAL A 37 -3.16 -12.06 -4.94
CA VAL A 37 -3.08 -10.66 -5.37
C VAL A 37 -4.17 -9.81 -4.71
N PRO A 38 -3.85 -8.62 -4.18
CA PRO A 38 -4.85 -7.70 -3.66
C PRO A 38 -5.53 -6.89 -4.79
N SER A 39 -6.64 -6.22 -4.46
CA SER A 39 -7.41 -5.36 -5.37
C SER A 39 -7.81 -4.04 -4.70
N GLY A 40 -7.86 -2.94 -5.45
CA GLY A 40 -8.23 -1.61 -4.96
C GLY A 40 -9.73 -1.32 -4.91
N ALA A 41 -10.12 -0.23 -4.25
CA ALA A 41 -11.48 0.36 -4.31
C ALA A 41 -11.43 1.61 -5.18
N SER A 42 -10.59 2.57 -4.78
CA SER A 42 -10.05 3.65 -5.61
C SER A 42 -8.87 3.12 -6.41
N THR A 43 -8.87 3.43 -7.71
CA THR A 43 -7.81 3.05 -8.66
C THR A 43 -7.45 4.27 -9.49
N GLY A 44 -6.18 4.67 -9.46
CA GLY A 44 -5.67 5.72 -10.33
C GLY A 44 -5.84 5.36 -11.81
N ILE A 45 -6.05 6.35 -12.67
CA ILE A 45 -6.41 6.11 -14.08
C ILE A 45 -5.27 5.50 -14.91
N TYR A 46 -4.05 5.51 -14.38
CA TYR A 46 -2.84 4.97 -15.01
C TYR A 46 -2.37 3.63 -14.41
N GLU A 47 -3.14 3.02 -13.50
CA GLU A 47 -2.82 1.69 -12.96
C GLU A 47 -2.77 0.62 -14.06
N ALA A 48 -1.95 -0.41 -13.84
CA ALA A 48 -2.00 -1.62 -14.63
C ALA A 48 -3.36 -2.32 -14.48
N ASN A 49 -3.85 -2.92 -15.57
CA ASN A 49 -5.22 -3.39 -15.66
C ASN A 49 -5.43 -4.71 -14.90
N GLU A 50 -6.32 -4.69 -13.91
CA GLU A 50 -6.85 -5.90 -13.29
C GLU A 50 -7.88 -6.58 -14.22
N LEU A 51 -7.55 -7.75 -14.77
CA LEU A 51 -8.46 -8.44 -15.69
C LEU A 51 -9.61 -9.11 -14.94
N ARG A 52 -10.82 -8.61 -15.18
CA ARG A 52 -12.10 -9.14 -14.68
C ARG A 52 -12.91 -9.85 -15.76
N ASP A 53 -13.82 -10.73 -15.35
CA ASP A 53 -14.67 -11.51 -16.25
C ASP A 53 -15.76 -10.65 -16.91
N ASN A 54 -16.25 -9.62 -16.21
CA ASN A 54 -17.34 -8.73 -16.61
C ASN A 54 -18.66 -9.47 -16.91
N ASN A 55 -18.90 -10.56 -16.18
CA ASN A 55 -20.17 -11.29 -16.23
C ASN A 55 -21.05 -10.92 -15.02
N ASN A 56 -21.99 -9.98 -15.21
CA ASN A 56 -22.85 -9.48 -14.13
C ASN A 56 -23.68 -10.56 -13.42
N LYS A 57 -23.89 -11.72 -14.04
CA LYS A 57 -24.60 -12.87 -13.44
C LYS A 57 -23.76 -13.62 -12.39
N LYS A 58 -22.45 -13.38 -12.31
CA LYS A 58 -21.52 -14.05 -11.37
C LYS A 58 -20.66 -13.02 -10.66
N TYR A 59 -20.71 -13.01 -9.32
CA TYR A 59 -19.92 -12.07 -8.50
C TYR A 59 -20.02 -10.61 -8.96
N LEU A 60 -21.20 -10.19 -9.45
CA LEU A 60 -21.45 -8.83 -9.94
C LEU A 60 -20.44 -8.37 -11.01
N GLY A 61 -19.99 -9.29 -11.88
CA GLY A 61 -19.01 -8.98 -12.92
C GLY A 61 -17.55 -9.11 -12.49
N LYS A 62 -17.28 -9.27 -11.20
CA LYS A 62 -15.92 -9.22 -10.62
C LYS A 62 -15.19 -10.56 -10.61
N GLY A 63 -15.70 -11.60 -11.29
CA GLY A 63 -14.98 -12.86 -11.48
C GLY A 63 -13.59 -12.67 -12.11
N VAL A 64 -12.69 -13.62 -11.90
CA VAL A 64 -11.31 -13.58 -12.44
C VAL A 64 -10.93 -14.86 -13.19
N LEU A 65 -11.91 -15.61 -13.68
CA LEU A 65 -11.67 -16.87 -14.38
C LEU A 65 -10.86 -16.69 -15.68
N LYS A 66 -11.00 -15.55 -16.36
CA LYS A 66 -10.16 -15.18 -17.51
C LYS A 66 -8.68 -15.05 -17.11
N ALA A 67 -8.38 -14.34 -16.02
CA ALA A 67 -7.02 -14.20 -15.50
C ALA A 67 -6.45 -15.57 -15.05
N VAL A 68 -7.26 -16.37 -14.36
CA VAL A 68 -6.90 -17.75 -13.96
C VAL A 68 -6.61 -18.64 -15.17
N ALA A 69 -7.40 -18.51 -16.25
CA ALA A 69 -7.17 -19.23 -17.50
C ALA A 69 -5.87 -18.78 -18.18
N ASN A 70 -5.59 -17.47 -18.22
CA ASN A 70 -4.33 -16.93 -18.74
C ASN A 70 -3.11 -17.53 -18.01
N VAL A 71 -3.17 -17.62 -16.67
CA VAL A 71 -2.08 -18.29 -15.93
C VAL A 71 -1.98 -19.77 -16.29
N ASN A 72 -3.08 -20.51 -16.21
CA ASN A 72 -3.08 -21.96 -16.34
C ASN A 72 -2.78 -22.47 -17.77
N GLN A 73 -3.23 -21.74 -18.79
CA GLN A 73 -3.16 -22.19 -20.18
C GLN A 73 -2.00 -21.57 -20.95
N ILE A 74 -1.57 -20.36 -20.58
CA ILE A 74 -0.54 -19.59 -21.30
C ILE A 74 0.75 -19.53 -20.46
N LEU A 75 0.71 -18.86 -19.30
CA LEU A 75 1.91 -18.62 -18.49
C LEU A 75 2.54 -19.92 -17.99
N ALA A 76 1.72 -20.87 -17.53
CA ALA A 76 2.20 -22.17 -17.04
C ALA A 76 3.04 -22.92 -18.07
N LYS A 77 2.63 -22.91 -19.35
CA LYS A 77 3.37 -23.56 -20.44
C LYS A 77 4.70 -22.87 -20.71
N LYS A 78 4.75 -21.54 -20.64
CA LYS A 78 5.94 -20.74 -20.93
C LYS A 78 6.95 -20.72 -19.78
N LEU A 79 6.50 -20.93 -18.55
CA LEU A 79 7.34 -20.88 -17.34
C LEU A 79 7.87 -22.25 -16.91
N LYS A 80 7.21 -23.35 -17.29
CA LYS A 80 7.66 -24.71 -16.96
C LYS A 80 9.10 -24.92 -17.44
N GLY A 81 9.94 -25.46 -16.55
CA GLY A 81 11.35 -25.75 -16.81
C GLY A 81 12.31 -24.56 -16.66
N LYS A 82 11.80 -23.34 -16.41
CA LYS A 82 12.65 -22.17 -16.15
C LYS A 82 13.06 -22.06 -14.69
N ASP A 83 14.20 -21.43 -14.44
CA ASP A 83 14.79 -21.25 -13.11
C ASP A 83 14.05 -20.14 -12.33
N CYS A 84 13.41 -20.49 -11.21
CA CYS A 84 12.66 -19.53 -10.37
C CYS A 84 13.55 -18.47 -9.71
N THR A 85 14.87 -18.61 -9.72
CA THR A 85 15.80 -17.60 -9.17
C THR A 85 16.05 -16.44 -10.13
N LYS A 86 15.57 -16.52 -11.38
CA LYS A 86 15.74 -15.49 -12.42
C LYS A 86 14.54 -14.53 -12.47
N GLN A 87 14.23 -13.88 -11.35
CA GLN A 87 13.03 -13.03 -11.19
C GLN A 87 12.81 -12.07 -12.38
N ARG A 88 13.83 -11.25 -12.71
CA ARG A 88 13.75 -10.26 -13.79
C ARG A 88 13.54 -10.90 -15.16
N GLU A 89 14.16 -12.03 -15.45
CA GLU A 89 13.96 -12.74 -16.71
C GLU A 89 12.53 -13.25 -16.86
N LEU A 90 11.98 -13.82 -15.77
CA LEU A 90 10.63 -14.37 -15.77
C LEU A 90 9.56 -13.27 -15.82
N ASP A 91 9.74 -12.18 -15.08
CA ASP A 91 8.87 -11.01 -15.16
C ASP A 91 8.88 -10.44 -16.59
N ASN A 92 10.07 -10.16 -17.15
CA ASN A 92 10.20 -9.63 -18.52
C ASN A 92 9.58 -10.55 -19.57
N LEU A 93 9.68 -11.87 -19.39
CA LEU A 93 9.00 -12.83 -20.28
C LEU A 93 7.48 -12.66 -20.22
N MET A 94 6.89 -12.56 -19.04
CA MET A 94 5.44 -12.36 -18.88
C MET A 94 4.98 -11.02 -19.48
N LEU A 95 5.75 -9.95 -19.26
CA LEU A 95 5.51 -8.63 -19.85
C LEU A 95 5.54 -8.69 -21.38
N LYS A 96 6.53 -9.37 -21.96
CA LYS A 96 6.64 -9.57 -23.41
C LYS A 96 5.51 -10.43 -23.99
N LEU A 97 5.01 -11.41 -23.23
CA LEU A 97 3.88 -12.25 -23.66
C LEU A 97 2.55 -11.48 -23.67
N ASP A 98 2.38 -10.59 -22.71
CA ASP A 98 1.24 -9.67 -22.68
C ASP A 98 1.33 -8.65 -23.81
N ASN A 99 2.47 -7.98 -23.95
CA ASN A 99 2.78 -7.00 -25.00
C ASN A 99 1.79 -5.83 -25.08
N THR A 100 1.21 -5.41 -23.96
CA THR A 100 0.39 -4.19 -23.88
C THR A 100 0.95 -3.21 -22.85
N PRO A 101 0.71 -1.89 -22.99
CA PRO A 101 1.25 -0.89 -22.08
C PRO A 101 0.82 -1.05 -20.63
N ASN A 102 -0.37 -1.62 -20.39
CA ASN A 102 -1.01 -1.70 -19.09
C ASN A 102 -1.36 -3.13 -18.67
N LYS A 103 -0.72 -4.15 -19.28
CA LYS A 103 -0.93 -5.56 -18.92
C LYS A 103 -2.37 -6.05 -19.14
N SER A 104 -3.09 -5.46 -20.10
CA SER A 104 -4.52 -5.68 -20.32
C SER A 104 -4.86 -7.00 -21.00
N LYS A 105 -3.89 -7.66 -21.66
CA LYS A 105 -4.14 -8.92 -22.38
C LYS A 105 -4.16 -10.12 -21.44
N LEU A 106 -3.14 -10.23 -20.58
CA LEU A 106 -3.01 -11.30 -19.60
C LEU A 106 -3.66 -10.93 -18.26
N GLY A 107 -3.68 -9.64 -17.93
CA GLY A 107 -4.11 -9.10 -16.64
C GLY A 107 -2.92 -8.89 -15.70
N ALA A 108 -2.80 -7.70 -15.13
CA ALA A 108 -1.80 -7.37 -14.12
C ALA A 108 -1.91 -8.29 -12.89
N ASN A 109 -3.13 -8.67 -12.52
CA ASN A 109 -3.42 -9.64 -11.47
C ASN A 109 -2.89 -11.05 -11.77
N ALA A 110 -2.95 -11.52 -13.03
CA ALA A 110 -2.36 -12.79 -13.43
C ALA A 110 -0.82 -12.76 -13.37
N ILE A 111 -0.22 -11.70 -13.91
CA ILE A 111 1.25 -11.53 -13.96
C ILE A 111 1.81 -11.39 -12.55
N LEU A 112 1.21 -10.55 -11.72
CA LEU A 112 1.69 -10.30 -10.36
C LEU A 112 1.63 -11.54 -9.48
N ALA A 113 0.52 -12.30 -9.54
CA ALA A 113 0.37 -13.52 -8.74
C ALA A 113 1.50 -14.52 -9.03
N VAL A 114 1.82 -14.70 -10.31
CA VAL A 114 2.95 -15.54 -10.74
C VAL A 114 4.28 -14.92 -10.27
N SER A 115 4.47 -13.62 -10.47
CA SER A 115 5.70 -12.89 -10.09
C SER A 115 6.04 -13.04 -8.61
N MET A 116 5.05 -12.89 -7.72
CA MET A 116 5.18 -13.05 -6.27
C MET A 116 5.47 -14.51 -5.88
N ALA A 117 4.74 -15.46 -6.47
CA ALA A 117 4.94 -16.88 -6.18
C ALA A 117 6.32 -17.39 -6.68
N VAL A 118 6.80 -16.87 -7.81
CA VAL A 118 8.16 -17.09 -8.31
C VAL A 118 9.19 -16.51 -7.35
N CYS A 119 8.96 -15.31 -6.82
CA CYS A 119 9.87 -14.68 -5.85
C CYS A 119 10.01 -15.54 -4.58
N ARG A 120 8.89 -16.06 -4.05
CA ARG A 120 8.88 -17.01 -2.93
C ARG A 120 9.60 -18.33 -3.25
N ALA A 121 9.40 -18.87 -4.45
CA ALA A 121 10.10 -20.06 -4.92
C ALA A 121 11.60 -19.82 -5.05
N GLY A 122 12.01 -18.64 -5.54
CA GLY A 122 13.40 -18.22 -5.65
C GLY A 122 14.07 -18.11 -4.29
N ALA A 123 13.40 -17.50 -3.30
CA ALA A 123 13.88 -17.45 -1.91
C ALA A 123 14.09 -18.86 -1.33
N SER A 124 13.13 -19.77 -1.54
CA SER A 124 13.21 -21.17 -1.11
C SER A 124 14.38 -21.90 -1.78
N ALA A 125 14.57 -21.73 -3.08
CA ALA A 125 15.68 -22.31 -3.83
C ALA A 125 17.05 -21.78 -3.39
N LYS A 126 17.12 -20.53 -2.92
CA LYS A 126 18.31 -19.93 -2.30
C LYS A 126 18.45 -20.26 -0.81
N LYS A 127 17.50 -20.99 -0.22
CA LYS A 127 17.44 -21.32 1.21
C LYS A 127 17.53 -20.07 2.09
N GLN A 128 16.83 -19.03 1.70
CA GLN A 128 16.77 -17.75 2.40
C GLN A 128 15.31 -17.38 2.71
N PRO A 129 15.05 -16.67 3.81
CA PRO A 129 13.75 -16.05 4.04
C PRO A 129 13.48 -15.00 2.94
N LEU A 130 12.20 -14.78 2.65
CA LEU A 130 11.77 -13.96 1.52
C LEU A 130 12.30 -12.52 1.64
N TYR A 131 12.26 -11.88 2.81
CA TYR A 131 12.79 -10.53 2.99
C TYR A 131 14.28 -10.39 2.62
N ARG A 132 15.12 -11.42 2.87
CA ARG A 132 16.54 -11.40 2.47
C ARG A 132 16.70 -11.57 0.96
N TYR A 133 15.93 -12.47 0.37
CA TYR A 133 15.93 -12.68 -1.07
C TYR A 133 15.51 -11.41 -1.81
N ILE A 134 14.45 -10.73 -1.34
CA ILE A 134 14.04 -9.42 -1.86
C ILE A 134 15.14 -8.39 -1.67
N SER A 135 15.83 -8.36 -0.52
CA SER A 135 16.95 -7.44 -0.30
C SER A 135 18.05 -7.61 -1.37
N HIS A 136 18.39 -8.85 -1.73
CA HIS A 136 19.31 -9.12 -2.83
C HIS A 136 18.80 -8.64 -4.19
N LEU A 137 17.53 -8.88 -4.52
CA LEU A 137 16.92 -8.40 -5.76
C LEU A 137 16.89 -6.86 -5.84
N ALA A 138 16.60 -6.21 -4.71
CA ALA A 138 16.59 -4.76 -4.57
C ALA A 138 18.00 -4.14 -4.47
N LYS A 139 19.07 -4.96 -4.45
CA LYS A 139 20.46 -4.53 -4.19
C LYS A 139 20.62 -3.79 -2.86
N ASN A 140 19.73 -4.03 -1.90
CA ASN A 140 19.85 -3.55 -0.53
C ASN A 140 20.67 -4.55 0.30
N LYS A 141 21.56 -4.04 1.16
CA LYS A 141 22.38 -4.86 2.07
C LYS A 141 21.87 -4.83 3.51
N LYS A 142 20.96 -3.93 3.84
CA LYS A 142 20.54 -3.65 5.22
C LYS A 142 19.01 -3.71 5.32
N PRO A 143 18.45 -4.89 5.60
CA PRO A 143 17.05 -5.01 5.99
C PRO A 143 16.73 -4.07 7.16
N LEU A 144 15.54 -3.48 7.15
CA LEU A 144 15.12 -2.50 8.15
C LEU A 144 13.65 -2.73 8.51
N MET A 145 13.34 -2.77 9.80
CA MET A 145 11.96 -2.86 10.26
C MET A 145 11.26 -1.52 10.02
N PRO A 146 10.07 -1.50 9.42
CA PRO A 146 9.39 -0.27 9.03
C PRO A 146 8.66 0.38 10.19
N ILE A 147 8.40 1.69 10.07
CA ILE A 147 7.36 2.36 10.84
C ILE A 147 6.01 1.98 10.23
N PRO A 148 5.09 1.35 11.00
CA PRO A 148 3.74 1.13 10.53
C PRO A 148 2.93 2.43 10.58
N SER A 149 2.15 2.68 9.53
CA SER A 149 1.11 3.69 9.44
C SER A 149 -0.24 3.00 9.51
N PHE A 150 -0.90 3.11 10.66
CA PHE A 150 -2.18 2.44 10.90
C PHE A 150 -3.33 3.34 10.51
N ASN A 151 -4.15 2.93 9.53
CA ASN A 151 -5.41 3.62 9.19
C ASN A 151 -6.43 3.43 10.32
N VAL A 152 -6.86 4.50 10.99
CA VAL A 152 -7.70 4.41 12.19
C VAL A 152 -9.05 5.14 12.07
N ILE A 153 -9.17 6.11 11.17
CA ILE A 153 -10.44 6.77 10.83
C ILE A 153 -10.54 6.86 9.31
N ASN A 154 -11.67 6.41 8.77
CA ASN A 154 -11.97 6.41 7.36
C ASN A 154 -12.93 7.54 6.98
N GLY A 155 -12.75 8.07 5.78
CA GLY A 155 -13.67 8.93 5.05
C GLY A 155 -13.64 8.58 3.56
N GLY A 156 -13.97 9.54 2.71
CA GLY A 156 -13.97 9.39 1.25
C GLY A 156 -14.81 8.19 0.81
N VAL A 157 -14.32 7.46 -0.19
CA VAL A 157 -14.97 6.25 -0.71
C VAL A 157 -14.85 5.02 0.21
N HIS A 158 -14.05 5.11 1.28
CA HIS A 158 -13.85 4.03 2.26
C HIS A 158 -14.87 4.06 3.42
N ALA A 159 -15.76 5.05 3.47
CA ALA A 159 -16.76 5.21 4.52
C ALA A 159 -18.09 5.79 3.98
N GLY A 160 -19.19 5.46 4.65
CA GLY A 160 -20.51 6.08 4.39
C GLY A 160 -20.73 7.40 5.15
N ASN A 161 -19.68 8.01 5.72
CA ASN A 161 -19.78 9.29 6.43
C ASN A 161 -19.59 10.48 5.46
N LYS A 162 -19.55 11.71 5.98
CA LYS A 162 -19.39 12.94 5.18
C LYS A 162 -17.97 13.50 5.23
N LEU A 163 -17.00 12.70 5.67
CA LEU A 163 -15.62 13.13 5.76
C LEU A 163 -14.98 12.97 4.39
N ASP A 164 -14.53 14.04 3.76
CA ASP A 164 -14.04 13.95 2.36
C ASP A 164 -12.69 13.24 2.24
N PHE A 165 -11.81 13.38 3.25
CA PHE A 165 -10.49 12.74 3.24
C PHE A 165 -10.60 11.25 3.55
N GLN A 166 -9.89 10.43 2.77
CA GLN A 166 -10.03 8.98 2.77
C GLN A 166 -9.51 8.33 4.06
N GLU A 167 -8.34 8.72 4.56
CA GLU A 167 -7.70 8.04 5.69
C GLU A 167 -7.01 9.01 6.67
N PHE A 168 -7.13 8.69 7.96
CA PHE A 168 -6.36 9.32 9.02
C PHE A 168 -5.58 8.24 9.75
N MET A 169 -4.27 8.40 9.75
CA MET A 169 -3.34 7.37 10.20
C MET A 169 -2.54 7.81 11.43
N ILE A 170 -2.15 6.84 12.24
CA ILE A 170 -1.16 7.02 13.31
C ILE A 170 0.15 6.30 12.97
N LEU A 171 1.26 6.99 13.24
CA LEU A 171 2.61 6.50 13.01
C LEU A 171 3.39 6.54 14.34
N PRO A 172 3.67 5.38 14.98
CA PRO A 172 4.46 5.28 16.19
C PRO A 172 5.97 5.55 15.98
N THR A 173 6.35 6.69 15.43
CA THR A 173 7.74 7.04 15.07
C THR A 173 8.70 7.08 16.26
N GLY A 174 8.19 7.24 17.49
CA GLY A 174 8.97 7.18 18.74
C GLY A 174 9.04 5.79 19.38
N ALA A 175 8.58 4.74 18.71
CA ALA A 175 8.73 3.37 19.18
C ALA A 175 10.21 2.93 19.20
N LYS A 176 10.50 1.90 20.01
CA LYS A 176 11.86 1.37 20.20
C LYS A 176 12.21 0.31 19.16
N ASN A 177 11.21 -0.48 18.79
CA ASN A 177 11.26 -1.60 17.87
C ASN A 177 9.86 -1.78 17.26
N PHE A 178 9.71 -2.68 16.29
CA PHE A 178 8.45 -2.89 15.60
C PHE A 178 7.37 -3.45 16.55
N SER A 179 7.73 -4.38 17.45
CA SER A 179 6.82 -4.92 18.46
C SER A 179 6.19 -3.83 19.33
N HIS A 180 6.99 -2.88 19.83
CA HIS A 180 6.51 -1.73 20.59
C HIS A 180 5.68 -0.76 19.71
N ALA A 181 6.02 -0.61 18.42
CA ALA A 181 5.21 0.19 17.51
C ALA A 181 3.81 -0.40 17.31
N LEU A 182 3.71 -1.72 17.14
CA LEU A 182 2.43 -2.42 17.02
C LEU A 182 1.60 -2.34 18.31
N GLN A 183 2.24 -2.50 19.47
CA GLN A 183 1.60 -2.29 20.77
C GLN A 183 1.00 -0.88 20.87
N ILE A 184 1.78 0.17 20.60
CA ILE A 184 1.31 1.57 20.62
C ILE A 184 0.10 1.73 19.67
N GLY A 185 0.20 1.21 18.45
CA GLY A 185 -0.88 1.27 17.45
C GLY A 185 -2.17 0.63 17.96
N ALA A 186 -2.09 -0.58 18.52
CA ALA A 186 -3.23 -1.30 19.07
C ALA A 186 -3.86 -0.58 20.28
N GLU A 187 -3.04 -0.11 21.22
CA GLU A 187 -3.52 0.64 22.39
C GLU A 187 -4.24 1.93 21.99
N VAL A 188 -3.67 2.73 21.08
CA VAL A 188 -4.32 3.95 20.57
C VAL A 188 -5.62 3.61 19.84
N TYR A 189 -5.63 2.56 19.02
CA TYR A 189 -6.84 2.11 18.31
C TYR A 189 -7.98 1.74 19.27
N HIS A 190 -7.68 1.03 20.36
CA HIS A 190 -8.70 0.68 21.37
C HIS A 190 -9.18 1.88 22.20
N HIS A 191 -8.30 2.84 22.52
CA HIS A 191 -8.72 4.10 23.15
C HIS A 191 -9.58 4.94 22.20
N LEU A 192 -9.25 4.96 20.91
CA LEU A 192 -10.06 5.61 19.89
C LEU A 192 -11.44 4.97 19.78
N LYS A 193 -11.52 3.63 19.79
CA LYS A 193 -12.78 2.87 19.84
C LYS A 193 -13.66 3.34 21.00
N GLN A 194 -13.09 3.43 22.21
CA GLN A 194 -13.83 3.86 23.39
C GLN A 194 -14.30 5.32 23.27
N ALA A 195 -13.44 6.22 22.76
CA ALA A 195 -13.79 7.62 22.55
C ALA A 195 -14.94 7.79 21.53
N ILE A 196 -14.89 7.03 20.43
CA ILE A 196 -15.95 7.01 19.40
C ILE A 196 -17.24 6.45 19.99
N LYS A 197 -17.19 5.29 20.66
CA LYS A 197 -18.36 4.68 21.30
C LYS A 197 -19.03 5.62 22.28
N LYS A 198 -18.24 6.31 23.12
CA LYS A 198 -18.77 7.26 24.11
C LYS A 198 -19.45 8.46 23.45
N LYS A 199 -18.95 8.94 22.31
CA LYS A 199 -19.47 10.15 21.64
C LYS A 199 -20.60 9.87 20.66
N TYR A 200 -20.55 8.76 19.93
CA TYR A 200 -21.43 8.49 18.79
C TYR A 200 -22.20 7.17 18.90
N GLY A 201 -22.03 6.42 19.99
CA GLY A 201 -22.73 5.16 20.23
C GLY A 201 -22.01 3.92 19.70
N GLN A 202 -22.61 2.76 19.97
CA GLN A 202 -22.03 1.44 19.68
C GLN A 202 -21.86 1.18 18.17
N ASP A 203 -22.78 1.67 17.33
CA ASP A 203 -22.73 1.38 15.89
C ASP A 203 -21.58 2.13 15.19
N ALA A 204 -21.15 3.26 15.76
CA ALA A 204 -20.04 4.05 15.23
C ALA A 204 -18.66 3.38 15.38
N VAL A 205 -18.56 2.28 16.14
CA VAL A 205 -17.31 1.49 16.27
C VAL A 205 -17.26 0.25 15.39
N ASN A 206 -18.20 0.12 14.44
CA ASN A 206 -18.00 -0.73 13.29
C ASN A 206 -16.84 -0.22 12.43
N VAL A 207 -16.25 -1.11 11.64
CA VAL A 207 -15.02 -0.85 10.89
C VAL A 207 -15.27 -0.91 9.39
N GLY A 208 -14.56 -0.08 8.63
CA GLY A 208 -14.56 -0.15 7.16
C GLY A 208 -13.63 -1.23 6.62
N ASP A 209 -13.39 -1.20 5.30
CA ASP A 209 -12.61 -2.20 4.56
C ASP A 209 -11.21 -2.46 5.15
N GLU A 210 -10.61 -1.44 5.73
CA GLU A 210 -9.24 -1.47 6.25
C GLU A 210 -9.13 -1.54 7.78
N GLY A 211 -10.26 -1.73 8.46
CA GLY A 211 -10.31 -1.87 9.92
C GLY A 211 -10.39 -0.54 10.68
N GLY A 212 -10.21 0.60 10.02
CA GLY A 212 -10.45 1.93 10.58
C GLY A 212 -11.94 2.18 10.88
N PHE A 213 -12.22 3.08 11.82
CA PHE A 213 -13.60 3.45 12.18
C PHE A 213 -14.17 4.47 11.19
N ALA A 214 -15.48 4.45 11.00
CA ALA A 214 -16.20 5.44 10.18
C ALA A 214 -17.19 6.25 11.05
N PRO A 215 -16.73 7.03 12.05
CA PRO A 215 -17.63 7.83 12.88
C PRO A 215 -18.36 8.87 12.02
N PRO A 216 -19.53 9.36 12.45
CA PRO A 216 -20.34 10.34 11.71
C PRO A 216 -19.76 11.76 11.81
N VAL A 217 -18.44 11.90 11.59
CA VAL A 217 -17.72 13.17 11.53
C VAL A 217 -17.86 13.76 10.13
N GLN A 218 -17.92 15.09 10.05
CA GLN A 218 -18.01 15.81 8.78
C GLN A 218 -16.79 16.68 8.49
N LYS A 219 -16.06 17.08 9.54
CA LYS A 219 -14.91 18.00 9.42
C LYS A 219 -13.62 17.26 9.68
N VAL A 220 -12.60 17.58 8.88
CA VAL A 220 -11.24 17.03 9.02
C VAL A 220 -10.68 17.28 10.42
N GLU A 221 -10.93 18.48 10.97
CA GLU A 221 -10.49 18.82 12.33
C GLU A 221 -11.17 17.98 13.41
N GLU A 222 -12.42 17.55 13.21
CA GLU A 222 -13.11 16.71 14.20
C GLU A 222 -12.46 15.33 14.31
N ALA A 223 -12.09 14.73 13.18
CA ALA A 223 -11.34 13.48 13.12
C ALA A 223 -9.96 13.61 13.81
N LEU A 224 -9.21 14.67 13.52
CA LEU A 224 -7.91 14.92 14.15
C LEU A 224 -8.01 15.17 15.66
N ASN A 225 -9.08 15.86 16.11
CA ASN A 225 -9.31 16.13 17.52
C ASN A 225 -9.63 14.85 18.33
N ILE A 226 -10.51 13.99 17.82
CA ILE A 226 -10.81 12.72 18.50
C ILE A 226 -9.59 11.80 18.52
N LEU A 227 -8.81 11.79 17.44
CA LEU A 227 -7.56 11.03 17.37
C LEU A 227 -6.52 11.53 18.37
N THR A 228 -6.36 12.85 18.49
CA THR A 228 -5.46 13.47 19.49
C THR A 228 -5.86 13.09 20.92
N LYS A 229 -7.16 13.06 21.23
CA LYS A 229 -7.66 12.61 22.53
C LYS A 229 -7.34 11.12 22.78
N ALA A 230 -7.50 10.26 21.77
CA ALA A 230 -7.18 8.84 21.88
C ALA A 230 -5.69 8.59 22.14
N VAL A 231 -4.80 9.28 21.40
CA VAL A 231 -3.35 9.19 21.62
C VAL A 231 -2.95 9.66 23.01
N LYS A 232 -3.55 10.76 23.49
CA LYS A 232 -3.31 11.26 24.85
C LYS A 232 -3.78 10.27 25.90
N ALA A 233 -4.97 9.69 25.73
CA ALA A 233 -5.53 8.70 26.66
C ALA A 233 -4.67 7.42 26.73
N ALA A 234 -4.09 7.00 25.60
CA ALA A 234 -3.17 5.86 25.55
C ALA A 234 -1.76 6.17 26.11
N GLY A 235 -1.46 7.43 26.48
CA GLY A 235 -0.15 7.79 27.05
C GLY A 235 0.99 7.91 26.03
N HIS A 236 0.71 8.02 24.73
CA HIS A 236 1.72 7.96 23.66
C HIS A 236 1.92 9.27 22.88
N THR A 237 1.51 10.42 23.43
CA THR A 237 1.60 11.76 22.78
C THR A 237 2.96 12.07 22.16
N ASN A 238 4.06 11.71 22.83
CA ASN A 238 5.41 12.00 22.35
C ASN A 238 5.97 10.96 21.37
N LYS A 239 5.28 9.83 21.19
CA LYS A 239 5.72 8.71 20.35
C LYS A 239 4.94 8.55 19.05
N VAL A 240 3.77 9.16 18.96
CA VAL A 240 2.86 9.03 17.81
C VAL A 240 2.80 10.34 17.03
N LYS A 241 2.87 10.22 15.71
CA LYS A 241 2.62 11.28 14.74
C LYS A 241 1.45 10.89 13.85
N PHE A 242 0.92 11.83 13.08
CA PHE A 242 -0.20 11.60 12.19
C PHE A 242 0.22 11.57 10.72
N GLY A 243 -0.50 10.75 9.97
CA GLY A 243 -0.51 10.73 8.52
C GLY A 243 -1.94 10.91 8.02
N MET A 244 -2.08 11.42 6.81
CA MET A 244 -3.39 11.60 6.17
C MET A 244 -3.28 11.16 4.72
N ASP A 245 -4.29 10.47 4.23
CA ASP A 245 -4.53 10.29 2.80
C ASP A 245 -5.79 11.09 2.44
N ALA A 246 -5.61 12.12 1.63
CA ALA A 246 -6.73 12.91 1.16
C ALA A 246 -7.47 12.19 0.03
N ALA A 247 -6.78 11.43 -0.83
CA ALA A 247 -7.31 10.91 -2.09
C ALA A 247 -8.03 12.01 -2.91
N ALA A 248 -7.36 13.16 -3.09
CA ALA A 248 -8.04 14.38 -3.54
C ALA A 248 -8.65 14.32 -4.95
N SER A 249 -8.22 13.36 -5.77
CA SER A 249 -8.86 13.03 -7.06
C SER A 249 -10.36 12.72 -6.91
N GLU A 250 -10.77 12.08 -5.80
CA GLU A 250 -12.16 11.64 -5.58
C GLU A 250 -13.14 12.79 -5.36
N PHE A 251 -12.65 13.94 -4.87
CA PHE A 251 -13.45 15.14 -4.67
C PHE A 251 -13.00 16.31 -5.55
N TYR A 252 -12.19 16.04 -6.58
CA TYR A 252 -11.80 17.03 -7.58
C TYR A 252 -12.82 17.12 -8.72
N ASN A 253 -13.19 18.35 -9.08
CA ASN A 253 -14.06 18.62 -10.20
C ASN A 253 -13.25 19.21 -11.37
N LYS A 254 -13.04 18.37 -12.39
CA LYS A 254 -12.27 18.70 -13.59
C LYS A 254 -12.84 19.87 -14.40
N LYS A 255 -14.16 20.10 -14.36
CA LYS A 255 -14.81 21.16 -15.17
C LYS A 255 -14.50 22.55 -14.62
N ASN A 256 -14.49 22.69 -13.31
CA ASN A 256 -14.29 23.99 -12.65
C ASN A 256 -12.91 24.14 -12.00
N LYS A 257 -12.07 23.08 -12.04
CA LYS A 257 -10.73 23.04 -11.42
C LYS A 257 -10.77 23.38 -9.92
N THR A 258 -11.76 22.84 -9.22
CA THR A 258 -11.93 23.00 -7.76
C THR A 258 -12.11 21.66 -7.07
N TYR A 259 -11.88 21.66 -5.77
CA TYR A 259 -12.10 20.55 -4.86
C TYR A 259 -13.39 20.78 -4.06
N LEU A 260 -14.22 19.75 -3.87
CA LEU A 260 -15.36 19.79 -2.98
C LEU A 260 -14.94 19.31 -1.59
N LEU A 261 -14.84 20.21 -0.62
CA LEU A 261 -14.43 19.89 0.74
C LEU A 261 -15.44 20.46 1.74
N GLU A 262 -15.98 19.64 2.62
CA GLU A 262 -16.96 20.00 3.65
C GLU A 262 -18.18 20.74 3.03
N GLY A 263 -18.60 20.29 1.84
CA GLY A 263 -19.70 20.88 1.06
C GLY A 263 -19.37 22.21 0.37
N LYS A 264 -18.11 22.65 0.38
CA LYS A 264 -17.67 23.91 -0.24
C LYS A 264 -16.71 23.65 -1.39
N LYS A 265 -16.89 24.39 -2.49
CA LYS A 265 -15.92 24.43 -3.58
C LYS A 265 -14.72 25.27 -3.16
N ILE A 266 -13.52 24.71 -3.23
CA ILE A 266 -12.27 25.39 -2.89
C ILE A 266 -11.22 25.19 -3.98
N THR A 267 -10.34 26.15 -4.17
CA THR A 267 -9.21 26.03 -5.12
C THR A 267 -8.07 25.20 -4.53
N ALA A 268 -7.12 24.78 -5.37
CA ALA A 268 -5.90 24.12 -4.92
C ALA A 268 -5.13 24.97 -3.88
N GLN A 269 -5.05 26.29 -4.08
CA GLN A 269 -4.38 27.20 -3.13
C GLN A 269 -5.09 27.27 -1.77
N GLN A 270 -6.43 27.24 -1.77
CA GLN A 270 -7.21 27.22 -0.53
C GLN A 270 -7.05 25.88 0.20
N LEU A 271 -7.07 24.77 -0.53
CA LEU A 271 -6.82 23.43 0.01
C LEU A 271 -5.40 23.31 0.60
N MET A 272 -4.40 23.81 -0.13
CA MET A 272 -3.01 23.90 0.33
C MET A 272 -2.88 24.69 1.64
N LYS A 273 -3.53 25.87 1.73
CA LYS A 273 -3.55 26.67 2.96
C LYS A 273 -4.17 25.88 4.12
N LYS A 274 -5.20 25.08 3.86
CA LYS A 274 -5.81 24.20 4.87
C LYS A 274 -4.82 23.14 5.36
N TYR A 275 -4.11 22.44 4.47
CA TYR A 275 -3.05 21.50 4.86
C TYR A 275 -1.97 22.16 5.72
N LEU A 276 -1.43 23.31 5.28
CA LEU A 276 -0.39 24.03 6.03
C LEU A 276 -0.86 24.48 7.41
N ASN A 277 -2.13 24.86 7.56
CA ASN A 277 -2.71 25.20 8.86
C ASN A 277 -2.88 23.96 9.76
N MET A 278 -3.30 22.82 9.20
CA MET A 278 -3.42 21.57 9.96
C MET A 278 -2.07 21.07 10.47
N VAL A 279 -1.02 21.11 9.64
CA VAL A 279 0.35 20.72 10.02
C VAL A 279 0.91 21.59 11.15
N LYS A 280 0.47 22.85 11.29
CA LYS A 280 0.83 23.70 12.44
C LYS A 280 0.11 23.31 13.73
N LYS A 281 -1.13 22.79 13.62
CA LYS A 281 -2.03 22.51 14.77
C LYS A 281 -1.90 21.08 15.29
N TYR A 282 -1.57 20.12 14.42
CA TYR A 282 -1.52 18.70 14.73
C TYR A 282 -0.16 18.12 14.37
N PRO A 283 0.28 17.01 15.00
CA PRO A 283 1.58 16.39 14.75
C PRO A 283 1.60 15.59 13.43
N ILE A 284 1.11 16.18 12.34
CA ILE A 284 1.07 15.59 11.00
C ILE A 284 2.46 15.67 10.38
N ILE A 285 2.96 14.53 9.91
CA ILE A 285 4.30 14.42 9.30
C ILE A 285 4.27 13.90 7.87
N THR A 286 3.13 13.37 7.41
CA THR A 286 2.96 12.84 6.06
C THR A 286 1.56 13.14 5.55
N ILE A 287 1.45 13.55 4.28
CA ILE A 287 0.18 13.70 3.56
C ILE A 287 0.32 12.99 2.21
N GLU A 288 -0.61 12.11 1.92
CA GLU A 288 -0.76 11.35 0.68
C GLU A 288 -1.85 11.99 -0.17
N ASP A 289 -1.61 12.03 -1.48
CA ASP A 289 -2.47 12.57 -2.53
C ASP A 289 -3.23 13.86 -2.15
N PRO A 290 -2.50 14.94 -1.79
CA PRO A 290 -3.11 16.21 -1.40
C PRO A 290 -3.92 16.89 -2.52
N PHE A 291 -3.68 16.57 -3.78
CA PHE A 291 -4.32 17.15 -4.98
C PHE A 291 -4.67 16.06 -6.00
N ASP A 292 -5.39 16.42 -7.07
CA ASP A 292 -5.75 15.51 -8.15
C ASP A 292 -4.53 14.88 -8.82
N GLN A 293 -4.68 13.64 -9.29
CA GLN A 293 -3.62 12.82 -9.89
C GLN A 293 -2.90 13.43 -11.11
N GLU A 294 -3.44 14.48 -11.73
CA GLU A 294 -2.78 15.21 -12.82
C GLU A 294 -2.39 16.66 -12.46
N ASP A 295 -2.58 17.10 -11.21
CA ASP A 295 -2.26 18.46 -10.74
C ASP A 295 -0.80 18.55 -10.22
N PHE A 296 0.16 18.20 -11.08
CA PHE A 296 1.60 18.17 -10.77
C PHE A 296 2.11 19.53 -10.28
N GLU A 297 1.57 20.63 -10.80
CA GLU A 297 1.90 21.99 -10.40
C GLU A 297 1.51 22.29 -8.95
N SER A 298 0.29 21.93 -8.52
CA SER A 298 -0.13 22.15 -7.12
C SER A 298 0.65 21.28 -6.14
N PHE A 299 0.97 20.05 -6.55
CA PHE A 299 1.89 19.18 -5.81
C PHE A 299 3.26 19.84 -5.62
N ALA A 300 3.89 20.33 -6.70
CA ALA A 300 5.18 21.00 -6.66
C ALA A 300 5.17 22.28 -5.81
N GLU A 301 4.12 23.10 -5.93
CA GLU A 301 3.95 24.30 -5.11
C GLU A 301 3.81 23.95 -3.62
N PHE A 302 3.03 22.91 -3.30
CA PHE A 302 2.89 22.44 -1.92
C PHE A 302 4.20 21.88 -1.38
N HIS A 303 4.91 21.06 -2.16
CA HIS A 303 6.21 20.52 -1.78
C HIS A 303 7.23 21.62 -1.47
N LYS A 304 7.29 22.67 -2.29
CA LYS A 304 8.14 23.83 -2.03
C LYS A 304 7.82 24.54 -0.70
N LYS A 305 6.54 24.60 -0.31
CA LYS A 305 6.07 25.29 0.91
C LYS A 305 6.10 24.39 2.16
N ALA A 306 5.97 23.08 2.00
CA ALA A 306 5.85 22.10 3.09
C ALA A 306 7.14 21.30 3.31
N LYS A 307 8.30 21.97 3.34
CA LYS A 307 9.65 21.35 3.42
C LYS A 307 9.89 20.37 4.58
N LYS A 308 9.06 20.39 5.62
CA LYS A 308 9.15 19.51 6.80
C LYS A 308 8.12 18.38 6.77
N LEU A 309 7.50 18.15 5.62
CA LEU A 309 6.43 17.18 5.44
C LEU A 309 6.84 16.15 4.39
N GLN A 310 6.51 14.89 4.66
CA GLN A 310 6.50 13.88 3.62
C GLN A 310 5.24 14.05 2.76
N ILE A 311 5.39 14.23 1.46
CA ILE A 311 4.31 14.28 0.48
C ILE A 311 4.41 13.00 -0.32
N VAL A 312 3.41 12.14 -0.15
CA VAL A 312 3.34 10.83 -0.80
C VAL A 312 2.51 10.95 -2.06
N GLY A 313 3.07 10.52 -3.19
CA GLY A 313 2.29 10.30 -4.40
C GLY A 313 1.82 8.85 -4.49
N ASP A 314 0.51 8.66 -4.59
CA ASP A 314 -0.15 7.37 -4.84
C ASP A 314 -0.79 7.37 -6.23
N ASP A 315 -1.97 7.95 -6.42
CA ASP A 315 -2.62 8.07 -7.74
C ASP A 315 -1.79 8.91 -8.71
N LEU A 316 -1.02 9.88 -8.20
CA LEU A 316 -0.06 10.66 -8.98
C LEU A 316 1.00 9.78 -9.67
N LEU A 317 1.42 8.70 -8.99
CA LEU A 317 2.59 7.90 -9.37
C LEU A 317 2.24 6.50 -9.86
N VAL A 318 1.17 5.91 -9.34
CA VAL A 318 0.67 4.54 -9.61
C VAL A 318 1.77 3.48 -9.67
N THR A 319 2.81 3.63 -8.85
CA THR A 319 4.01 2.76 -8.86
C THR A 319 4.67 2.64 -10.26
N ASN A 320 4.51 3.64 -11.14
CA ASN A 320 4.96 3.62 -12.52
C ASN A 320 6.20 4.52 -12.72
N ILE A 321 7.27 3.94 -13.28
CA ILE A 321 8.55 4.64 -13.51
C ILE A 321 8.37 5.96 -14.28
N LYS A 322 7.57 5.98 -15.34
CA LYS A 322 7.38 7.20 -16.16
C LYS A 322 6.71 8.32 -15.39
N ARG A 323 5.80 7.98 -14.47
CA ARG A 323 5.10 8.94 -13.61
C ARG A 323 6.02 9.43 -12.50
N VAL A 324 6.85 8.55 -11.94
CA VAL A 324 7.93 8.91 -11.00
C VAL A 324 8.91 9.88 -11.67
N GLU A 325 9.35 9.61 -12.90
CA GLU A 325 10.22 10.50 -13.68
C GLU A 325 9.57 11.87 -13.87
N LYS A 326 8.31 11.93 -14.33
CA LYS A 326 7.57 13.19 -14.46
C LYS A 326 7.44 13.93 -13.13
N ALA A 327 7.14 13.23 -12.04
CA ALA A 327 7.03 13.85 -10.72
C ALA A 327 8.38 14.39 -10.19
N LEU A 328 9.50 13.76 -10.57
CA LEU A 328 10.85 14.27 -10.30
C LEU A 328 11.13 15.55 -11.10
N GLU A 329 10.76 15.59 -12.39
CA GLU A 329 10.90 16.80 -13.23
C GLU A 329 10.17 18.00 -12.65
N TYR A 330 8.96 17.79 -12.12
CA TYR A 330 8.16 18.83 -11.47
C TYR A 330 8.58 19.11 -10.03
N ASN A 331 9.42 18.26 -9.42
CA ASN A 331 9.65 18.23 -7.98
C ASN A 331 8.33 18.18 -7.17
N ALA A 332 7.40 17.33 -7.61
CA ALA A 332 6.01 17.29 -7.17
C ALA A 332 5.82 16.68 -5.76
N CYS A 333 6.64 15.70 -5.39
CA CYS A 333 6.53 15.00 -4.11
C CYS A 333 7.91 14.50 -3.65
N ASN A 334 7.98 13.87 -2.47
CA ASN A 334 9.23 13.35 -1.90
C ASN A 334 9.07 11.93 -1.32
N ALA A 335 7.97 11.25 -1.65
CA ALA A 335 7.73 9.88 -1.28
C ALA A 335 6.86 9.15 -2.31
N LEU A 336 7.20 7.88 -2.57
CA LEU A 336 6.42 6.96 -3.37
C LEU A 336 5.55 6.08 -2.48
N LEU A 337 4.24 6.01 -2.76
CA LEU A 337 3.44 4.89 -2.27
C LEU A 337 3.65 3.69 -3.19
N LEU A 338 4.22 2.61 -2.66
CA LEU A 338 4.54 1.41 -3.45
C LEU A 338 3.44 0.36 -3.31
N LYS A 339 2.59 0.25 -4.32
CA LYS A 339 1.55 -0.80 -4.46
C LYS A 339 1.92 -1.72 -5.62
N VAL A 340 2.39 -2.92 -5.29
CA VAL A 340 2.91 -3.88 -6.30
C VAL A 340 1.89 -4.23 -7.39
N ASN A 341 0.59 -4.23 -7.08
CA ASN A 341 -0.45 -4.54 -8.07
C ASN A 341 -0.79 -3.38 -9.01
N GLN A 342 -0.44 -2.13 -8.66
CA GLN A 342 -0.58 -0.98 -9.57
C GLN A 342 0.37 -1.08 -10.76
N ILE A 343 1.53 -1.72 -10.58
CA ILE A 343 2.51 -1.92 -11.66
C ILE A 343 2.48 -3.33 -12.24
N GLY A 344 2.20 -4.36 -11.44
CA GLY A 344 1.89 -5.71 -11.90
C GLY A 344 3.05 -6.72 -11.96
N SER A 345 4.26 -6.36 -11.55
CA SER A 345 5.36 -7.33 -11.34
C SER A 345 6.31 -6.89 -10.21
N ILE A 346 7.00 -7.84 -9.59
CA ILE A 346 8.00 -7.54 -8.54
C ILE A 346 9.18 -6.78 -9.12
N THR A 347 9.64 -7.15 -10.32
CA THR A 347 10.76 -6.46 -10.99
C THR A 347 10.46 -4.98 -11.21
N GLU A 348 9.32 -4.63 -11.80
CA GLU A 348 8.96 -3.22 -12.04
C GLU A 348 8.73 -2.45 -10.74
N ALA A 349 8.13 -3.09 -9.72
CA ALA A 349 7.97 -2.47 -8.40
C ALA A 349 9.31 -2.14 -7.73
N LEU A 350 10.28 -3.06 -7.82
CA LEU A 350 11.65 -2.81 -7.33
C LEU A 350 12.36 -1.72 -8.14
N ASP A 351 12.12 -1.63 -9.45
CA ASP A 351 12.71 -0.57 -10.29
C ASP A 351 12.14 0.81 -9.94
N ALA A 352 10.82 0.93 -9.75
CA ALA A 352 10.19 2.16 -9.26
C ALA A 352 10.72 2.56 -7.88
N ALA A 353 10.80 1.61 -6.94
CA ALA A 353 11.38 1.82 -5.63
C ALA A 353 12.85 2.31 -5.71
N ASN A 354 13.68 1.64 -6.51
CA ASN A 354 15.09 2.00 -6.66
C ASN A 354 15.27 3.39 -7.29
N LEU A 355 14.41 3.76 -8.26
CA LEU A 355 14.43 5.10 -8.84
C LEU A 355 14.10 6.17 -7.79
N SER A 356 13.06 5.97 -7.00
CA SER A 356 12.69 6.88 -5.92
C SER A 356 13.82 6.99 -4.88
N LEU A 357 14.37 5.87 -4.43
CA LEU A 357 15.50 5.83 -3.48
C LEU A 357 16.75 6.56 -3.99
N LYS A 358 17.07 6.41 -5.27
CA LYS A 358 18.23 7.07 -5.90
C LYS A 358 18.06 8.59 -5.93
N ASN A 359 16.82 9.09 -5.95
CA ASN A 359 16.48 10.50 -5.89
C ASN A 359 16.08 10.94 -4.48
N ASP A 360 16.60 10.23 -3.47
CA ASP A 360 16.38 10.51 -2.06
C ASP A 360 14.94 10.44 -1.56
N TRP A 361 13.97 9.94 -2.33
CA TRP A 361 12.59 9.82 -1.86
C TRP A 361 12.40 8.72 -0.82
N ASN A 362 11.44 8.94 0.08
CA ASN A 362 10.93 7.87 0.93
C ASN A 362 10.04 6.92 0.12
N ILE A 363 9.82 5.71 0.65
CA ILE A 363 8.89 4.72 0.10
C ILE A 363 8.04 4.25 1.26
N MET A 364 6.74 4.31 1.06
CA MET A 364 5.78 3.66 1.94
C MET A 364 5.17 2.49 1.17
N VAL A 365 5.51 1.27 1.56
CA VAL A 365 4.89 0.07 0.99
C VAL A 365 3.44 0.03 1.45
N SER A 366 2.52 -0.25 0.53
CA SER A 366 1.09 -0.18 0.81
C SER A 366 0.36 -1.48 0.48
N HIS A 367 -0.62 -1.80 1.32
CA HIS A 367 -1.73 -2.69 0.99
C HIS A 367 -2.68 -2.09 -0.06
N ARG A 368 -3.77 -2.82 -0.34
CA ARG A 368 -4.99 -2.28 -0.98
C ARG A 368 -6.22 -2.52 -0.09
N SER A 369 -7.32 -1.84 -0.38
CA SER A 369 -8.58 -2.01 0.37
C SER A 369 -9.17 -3.42 0.28
N GLY A 370 -9.05 -4.12 -0.86
CA GLY A 370 -9.27 -5.57 -0.98
C GLY A 370 -7.97 -6.33 -0.79
N GLU A 371 -7.65 -6.74 0.43
CA GLU A 371 -6.45 -7.54 0.72
C GLU A 371 -6.76 -9.04 0.82
N THR A 372 -5.71 -9.84 0.94
CA THR A 372 -5.78 -11.29 1.19
C THR A 372 -5.02 -11.65 2.46
N GLU A 373 -4.98 -12.92 2.83
CA GLU A 373 -4.10 -13.44 3.88
C GLU A 373 -2.60 -13.40 3.51
N ASP A 374 -2.25 -13.10 2.26
CA ASP A 374 -0.86 -13.08 1.79
C ASP A 374 -0.05 -11.98 2.47
N SER A 375 1.03 -12.33 3.16
CA SER A 375 1.88 -11.38 3.89
C SER A 375 3.05 -10.81 3.08
N PHE A 376 3.10 -10.99 1.75
CA PHE A 376 4.25 -10.65 0.90
C PHE A 376 4.81 -9.24 1.13
N ILE A 377 3.94 -8.23 1.30
CA ILE A 377 4.38 -6.84 1.44
C ILE A 377 5.13 -6.57 2.76
N ALA A 378 4.98 -7.41 3.78
CA ALA A 378 5.78 -7.36 5.01
C ALA A 378 7.24 -7.72 4.74
N ASP A 379 7.49 -8.79 3.98
CA ASP A 379 8.84 -9.16 3.55
C ASP A 379 9.41 -8.13 2.56
N LEU A 380 8.56 -7.58 1.68
CA LEU A 380 8.95 -6.56 0.70
C LEU A 380 9.51 -5.31 1.37
N VAL A 381 8.79 -4.73 2.33
CA VAL A 381 9.23 -3.49 3.00
C VAL A 381 10.53 -3.69 3.76
N VAL A 382 10.71 -4.84 4.42
CA VAL A 382 11.95 -5.15 5.13
C VAL A 382 13.10 -5.36 4.16
N GLY A 383 12.86 -6.08 3.05
CA GLY A 383 13.87 -6.31 2.01
C GLY A 383 14.33 -5.03 1.32
N LEU A 384 13.40 -4.11 1.00
CA LEU A 384 13.70 -2.79 0.46
C LEU A 384 14.50 -1.92 1.42
N GLY A 385 14.25 -2.03 2.73
CA GLY A 385 14.99 -1.30 3.76
C GLY A 385 14.67 0.20 3.84
N ASN A 386 13.52 0.64 3.31
CA ASN A 386 13.15 2.07 3.27
C ASN A 386 12.17 2.53 4.37
N GLY A 387 11.81 1.63 5.29
CA GLY A 387 11.41 2.04 6.63
C GLY A 387 9.97 2.49 6.86
N GLN A 388 9.03 2.34 5.93
CA GLN A 388 7.62 2.68 6.15
C GLN A 388 6.66 1.69 5.46
N ILE A 389 5.56 1.35 6.15
CA ILE A 389 4.48 0.51 5.61
C ILE A 389 3.12 1.05 6.06
N LYS A 390 2.13 1.11 5.16
CA LYS A 390 0.71 1.21 5.53
C LYS A 390 -0.02 -0.08 5.15
N SER A 391 -0.61 -0.74 6.14
CA SER A 391 -1.29 -2.02 5.95
C SER A 391 -2.60 -2.11 6.73
N GLY A 392 -3.29 -0.97 6.88
CA GLY A 392 -4.58 -0.87 7.56
C GLY A 392 -4.48 -0.74 9.08
N ALA A 393 -5.62 -0.81 9.76
CA ALA A 393 -5.69 -0.78 11.22
C ALA A 393 -5.04 -2.02 11.85
N PRO A 394 -4.74 -2.01 13.16
CA PRO A 394 -4.50 -3.22 13.93
C PRO A 394 -5.82 -3.99 14.19
N CYS A 395 -6.59 -4.22 13.12
CA CYS A 395 -7.89 -4.87 13.10
C CYS A 395 -8.07 -5.56 11.73
N ARG A 396 -8.83 -6.66 11.69
CA ARG A 396 -9.05 -7.53 10.53
C ARG A 396 -7.78 -8.30 10.09
N SER A 397 -7.93 -9.60 9.86
CA SER A 397 -6.78 -10.51 9.76
C SER A 397 -5.96 -10.34 8.49
N GLU A 398 -6.53 -9.84 7.40
CA GLU A 398 -5.80 -9.52 6.17
C GLU A 398 -4.78 -8.37 6.39
N ARG A 399 -5.02 -7.53 7.41
CA ARG A 399 -4.12 -6.46 7.87
C ARG A 399 -3.10 -7.01 8.86
N LEU A 400 -3.61 -7.68 9.90
CA LEU A 400 -2.80 -8.29 10.94
C LEU A 400 -1.85 -9.36 10.40
N ALA A 401 -2.17 -10.03 9.29
CA ALA A 401 -1.26 -10.98 8.63
C ALA A 401 0.10 -10.34 8.30
N LYS A 402 0.10 -9.08 7.86
CA LYS A 402 1.33 -8.34 7.52
C LYS A 402 2.05 -7.87 8.78
N TYR A 403 1.32 -7.32 9.74
CA TYR A 403 1.93 -6.89 11.01
C TYR A 403 2.50 -8.06 11.81
N ASN A 404 1.80 -9.18 11.87
CA ASN A 404 2.28 -10.39 12.53
C ASN A 404 3.46 -11.01 11.78
N GLN A 405 3.51 -10.89 10.44
CA GLN A 405 4.70 -11.28 9.69
C GLN A 405 5.90 -10.39 10.02
N LEU A 406 5.70 -9.08 10.21
CA LEU A 406 6.77 -8.18 10.65
C LEU A 406 7.26 -8.50 12.07
N LEU A 407 6.40 -8.94 12.99
CA LEU A 407 6.83 -9.45 14.30
C LEU A 407 7.76 -10.67 14.14
N ARG A 408 7.38 -11.63 13.29
CA ARG A 408 8.22 -12.83 13.02
C ARG A 408 9.55 -12.47 12.38
N ILE A 409 9.58 -11.51 11.46
CA ILE A 409 10.82 -11.04 10.84
C ILE A 409 11.71 -10.32 11.87
N GLU A 410 11.13 -9.50 12.75
CA GLU A 410 11.87 -8.86 13.85
C GLU A 410 12.49 -9.90 14.79
N GLU A 411 11.72 -10.93 15.17
CA GLU A 411 12.19 -12.06 15.97
C GLU A 411 13.35 -12.79 15.28
N GLU A 412 13.21 -13.14 13.99
CA GLU A 412 14.23 -13.84 13.20
C GLU A 412 15.53 -13.02 13.05
N LEU A 413 15.41 -11.70 12.91
CA LEU A 413 16.56 -10.79 12.87
C LEU A 413 17.22 -10.62 14.25
N GLY A 414 16.48 -10.81 15.35
CA GLY A 414 16.95 -10.69 16.72
C GLY A 414 17.65 -9.36 16.98
N LYS A 415 18.86 -9.41 17.57
CA LYS A 415 19.68 -8.21 17.85
C LYS A 415 20.07 -7.39 16.61
N LYS A 416 19.92 -7.94 15.40
CA LYS A 416 20.20 -7.23 14.14
C LYS A 416 19.01 -6.42 13.66
N ALA A 417 17.81 -6.63 14.21
CA ALA A 417 16.63 -5.87 13.88
C ALA A 417 16.84 -4.40 14.25
N LYS A 418 16.67 -3.51 13.27
CA LYS A 418 16.71 -2.06 13.48
C LYS A 418 15.38 -1.49 13.05
N TYR A 419 14.80 -0.67 13.92
CA TYR A 419 13.58 0.07 13.63
C TYR A 419 13.90 1.35 12.87
N ALA A 420 13.12 1.63 11.84
CA ALA A 420 13.27 2.83 11.05
C ALA A 420 13.06 4.09 11.90
N LYS A 421 13.81 5.14 11.56
CA LYS A 421 13.59 6.48 12.10
C LYS A 421 12.96 7.33 11.01
N PHE A 422 11.87 7.99 11.35
CA PHE A 422 11.22 8.89 10.40
C PHE A 422 12.16 10.03 10.04
N LYS A 423 12.37 10.25 8.75
CA LYS A 423 13.15 11.35 8.20
C LYS A 423 12.40 11.90 7.01
N VAL A 424 12.17 13.20 7.02
CA VAL A 424 11.71 13.88 5.81
C VAL A 424 12.90 13.98 4.87
N LYS A 425 12.67 13.60 3.62
CA LYS A 425 13.62 13.72 2.55
C LYS A 425 13.31 15.01 1.79
N CYS A 426 14.35 15.74 1.44
CA CYS A 426 14.26 17.06 0.82
C CYS A 426 14.67 16.98 -0.64
#